data_AF-A0A7E6CN09-F1
#
_entry.id   AF-A0A7E6CN09-F1
#
_cell.length_a   1.000
_cell.length_b   1.000
_cell.length_c   1.000
_cell.angle_alpha   90.00
_cell.angle_beta   90.00
_cell.angle_gamma   90.00
#
_symmetry.space_group_name_H-M   'P 1'
#
loop_
_entity.id
_entity.type
_entity.pdbx_description
1 polymer ?
#
loop_
_entity_poly.entity_id
_entity_poly.type
_entity_poly.pdbx_seq_one_letter_code
_entity_poly.pdbx_strand_id
1 'polypeptide(L)'
;MAEKEGGQTVPCCSGPKLAALTVVTLLLLTGIGAASWAIVTVLLKSDQEPLYPVQVSPADTRLTVFDKTEGTWRLLCSSRSNARVAGLSCEEMGFLSDCPRGRFLATTCQDCGRRKLPVDRIVGGQDTSLGKWPWQVSLRYDGAHLCGGSLLSGDWVLTAAHCFPERNRVLSRWRVFAGAVAQASPHGLQLGVQAVIYHGGYLPFRDPNSEENSNDIALVHLSSSLPLTEYIQPVCLPAAGQALVDGKICTVTGWGNTQYYGQQAGVLQEARVPIISSDVCNGPDFYGNQIKPKMFCAGYLEGGIDACQGDSGGPFVCEDSISRTPRWRLCGIVSWGTGCALAQKPGVYTKVSDFREWIFQAIKIHSEASGMVTQL
;
A
#
# COMPACT_ATOMS: atom_id res chain seq x y z
N MET A 1 85.23 6.62 53.17
CA MET A 1 84.20 7.47 53.81
C MET A 1 83.38 8.03 52.66
N ALA A 2 82.37 7.32 52.17
CA ALA A 2 81.00 7.19 52.69
C ALA A 2 80.13 8.38 52.27
N GLU A 3 79.36 8.17 51.20
CA GLU A 3 78.23 8.99 50.77
C GLU A 3 77.02 8.06 50.54
N LYS A 4 75.83 8.53 50.94
CA LYS A 4 74.55 7.82 51.02
C LYS A 4 73.85 7.76 49.66
N GLU A 5 73.32 6.60 49.27
CA GLU A 5 72.23 6.50 48.27
C GLU A 5 70.91 6.02 48.91
N GLY A 6 69.83 6.62 48.44
CA GLY A 6 68.50 6.62 49.04
C GLY A 6 67.65 5.39 48.73
N GLY A 7 66.71 5.13 49.65
CA GLY A 7 65.72 4.07 49.53
C GLY A 7 64.50 4.47 48.70
N GLN A 8 63.90 3.47 48.06
CA GLN A 8 62.48 3.47 47.71
C GLN A 8 61.91 2.06 47.93
N THR A 9 61.02 1.95 48.91
CA THR A 9 60.25 0.76 49.24
C THR A 9 59.03 0.66 48.32
N VAL A 10 58.90 -0.45 47.58
CA VAL A 10 57.66 -0.82 46.87
C VAL A 10 56.88 -1.81 47.74
N PRO A 11 55.66 -1.49 48.22
CA PRO A 11 54.87 -2.45 48.98
C PRO A 11 54.13 -3.38 48.02
N CYS A 12 54.49 -4.66 48.12
CA CYS A 12 53.79 -5.78 47.50
C CYS A 12 52.48 -6.02 48.25
N CYS A 13 51.32 -5.56 47.73
CA CYS A 13 49.98 -5.99 48.15
C CYS A 13 48.88 -5.37 47.25
N SER A 14 48.50 -6.00 46.12
CA SER A 14 47.28 -5.60 45.39
C SER A 14 46.63 -6.65 44.47
N GLY A 15 47.08 -7.93 44.50
CA GLY A 15 46.50 -9.00 43.67
C GLY A 15 44.99 -9.28 43.87
N PRO A 16 44.50 -9.46 45.11
CA PRO A 16 43.11 -9.91 45.31
C PRO A 16 42.06 -8.80 45.09
N LYS A 17 42.41 -7.53 45.35
CA LYS A 17 41.49 -6.39 45.13
C LYS A 17 41.31 -6.08 43.65
N LEU A 18 42.39 -6.19 42.86
CA LEU A 18 42.33 -5.97 41.42
C LEU A 18 41.56 -7.10 40.72
N ALA A 19 41.74 -8.35 41.16
CA ALA A 19 40.99 -9.51 40.65
C ALA A 19 39.49 -9.43 40.98
N ALA A 20 39.14 -8.98 42.19
CA ALA A 20 37.74 -8.77 42.57
C ALA A 20 37.09 -7.66 41.72
N LEU A 21 37.80 -6.56 41.46
CA LEU A 21 37.30 -5.46 40.65
C LEU A 21 37.10 -5.90 39.19
N THR A 22 38.04 -6.66 38.61
CA THR A 22 37.88 -7.18 37.24
C THR A 22 36.75 -8.18 37.12
N VAL A 23 36.58 -9.09 38.09
CA VAL A 23 35.46 -10.04 38.11
C VAL A 23 34.11 -9.32 38.26
N VAL A 24 34.00 -8.35 39.16
CA VAL A 24 32.77 -7.55 39.32
C VAL A 24 32.47 -6.74 38.07
N THR A 25 33.49 -6.15 37.43
CA THR A 25 33.32 -5.41 36.17
C THR A 25 32.87 -6.34 35.03
N LEU A 26 33.44 -7.54 34.94
CA LEU A 26 33.03 -8.54 33.95
C LEU A 26 31.57 -8.98 34.15
N LEU A 27 31.17 -9.23 35.40
CA LEU A 27 29.80 -9.62 35.76
C LEU A 27 28.78 -8.50 35.49
N LEU A 28 29.15 -7.25 35.72
CA LEU A 28 28.31 -6.10 35.38
C LEU A 28 28.17 -5.93 33.87
N LEU A 29 29.26 -6.07 33.11
CA LEU A 29 29.23 -5.96 31.65
C LEU A 29 28.42 -7.09 31.00
N THR A 30 28.50 -8.32 31.50
CA THR A 30 27.67 -9.44 31.01
C THR A 30 26.21 -9.27 31.39
N GLY A 31 25.92 -8.76 32.60
CA GLY A 31 24.56 -8.42 33.03
C GLY A 31 23.90 -7.35 32.17
N ILE A 32 24.63 -6.27 31.86
CA ILE A 32 24.17 -5.21 30.94
C ILE A 32 23.96 -5.77 29.53
N GLY A 33 24.91 -6.57 29.02
CA GLY A 33 24.79 -7.20 27.70
C GLY A 33 23.55 -8.10 27.58
N ALA A 34 23.26 -8.91 28.61
CA ALA A 34 22.08 -9.77 28.64
C ALA A 34 20.78 -8.97 28.73
N ALA A 35 20.74 -7.90 29.53
CA ALA A 35 19.58 -7.01 29.63
C ALA A 35 19.32 -6.26 28.32
N SER A 36 20.36 -5.71 27.69
CA SER A 36 20.26 -5.08 26.37
C SER A 36 19.81 -6.06 25.31
N TRP A 37 20.34 -7.28 25.29
CA TRP A 37 19.90 -8.32 24.34
C TRP A 37 18.45 -8.72 24.56
N ALA A 38 18.00 -8.86 25.81
CA ALA A 38 16.61 -9.16 26.15
C ALA A 38 15.66 -8.03 25.73
N ILE A 39 16.02 -6.77 25.99
CA ILE A 39 15.24 -5.59 25.57
C ILE A 39 15.16 -5.54 24.05
N VAL A 40 16.29 -5.69 23.34
CA VAL A 40 16.33 -5.71 21.87
C VAL A 40 15.48 -6.87 21.34
N THR A 41 15.55 -8.05 21.95
CA THR A 41 14.75 -9.21 21.52
C THR A 41 13.25 -8.99 21.76
N VAL A 42 12.87 -8.39 22.88
CA VAL A 42 11.47 -8.04 23.19
C VAL A 42 10.95 -6.96 22.24
N LEU A 43 11.75 -5.93 21.96
CA LEU A 43 11.41 -4.88 20.99
C LEU A 43 11.27 -5.45 19.58
N LEU A 44 12.22 -6.28 19.13
CA LEU A 44 12.18 -6.96 17.82
C LEU A 44 10.99 -7.92 17.70
N LYS A 45 10.55 -8.54 18.80
CA LYS A 45 9.39 -9.44 18.82
C LYS A 45 8.07 -8.68 18.90
N SER A 46 8.07 -7.47 19.46
CA SER A 46 6.90 -6.57 19.50
C SER A 46 6.59 -5.96 18.13
N ASP A 47 7.59 -5.81 17.25
CA ASP A 47 7.43 -5.24 15.91
C ASP A 47 7.01 -6.24 14.83
N GLN A 48 6.91 -7.55 15.14
CA GLN A 48 6.43 -8.53 14.16
C GLN A 48 4.90 -8.48 14.07
N GLU A 49 4.38 -7.83 13.02
CA GLU A 49 2.97 -7.91 12.69
C GLU A 49 2.54 -9.39 12.55
N PRO A 50 1.38 -9.77 13.13
CA PRO A 50 0.91 -11.14 13.11
C PRO A 50 0.69 -11.60 11.66
N LEU A 51 1.13 -12.82 11.35
CA LEU A 51 0.90 -13.42 10.04
C LEU A 51 -0.60 -13.58 9.78
N TYR A 52 -1.00 -13.36 8.52
CA TYR A 52 -2.38 -13.55 8.09
C TYR A 52 -2.78 -15.03 8.19
N PRO A 53 -3.96 -15.40 8.71
CA PRO A 53 -4.31 -16.79 9.02
C PRO A 53 -4.44 -17.72 7.80
N VAL A 54 -4.47 -17.17 6.58
CA VAL A 54 -4.39 -17.92 5.33
C VAL A 54 -3.07 -17.60 4.64
N GLN A 55 -2.34 -18.61 4.18
CA GLN A 55 -1.04 -18.45 3.52
C GLN A 55 -0.93 -19.35 2.29
N VAL A 56 -0.22 -18.86 1.27
CA VAL A 56 0.19 -19.64 0.10
C VAL A 56 1.71 -19.77 0.06
N SER A 57 2.18 -21.00 -0.12
CA SER A 57 3.61 -21.29 -0.23
C SER A 57 4.17 -20.73 -1.55
N PRO A 58 5.27 -19.96 -1.52
CA PRO A 58 5.92 -19.51 -2.75
C PRO A 58 6.67 -20.63 -3.49
N ALA A 59 6.96 -21.75 -2.82
CA ALA A 59 7.75 -22.85 -3.41
C ALA A 59 6.91 -23.78 -4.29
N ASP A 60 5.65 -24.00 -3.91
CA ASP A 60 4.82 -25.05 -4.49
C ASP A 60 3.31 -24.77 -4.40
N THR A 61 2.95 -23.49 -4.15
CA THR A 61 1.58 -22.96 -4.19
C THR A 61 0.57 -23.65 -3.27
N ARG A 62 1.03 -24.45 -2.29
CA ARG A 62 0.16 -25.09 -1.30
C ARG A 62 -0.49 -24.04 -0.39
N LEU A 63 -1.79 -24.20 -0.14
CA LEU A 63 -2.50 -23.40 0.85
C LEU A 63 -2.36 -23.98 2.26
N THR A 64 -2.15 -23.08 3.22
CA THR A 64 -2.13 -23.41 4.64
C THR A 64 -3.04 -22.44 5.41
N VAL A 65 -3.73 -22.98 6.40
CA VAL A 65 -4.62 -22.21 7.29
C VAL A 65 -4.13 -22.38 8.72
N PHE A 66 -4.11 -21.29 9.47
CA PHE A 66 -3.70 -21.29 10.87
C PHE A 66 -4.83 -21.77 11.79
N ASP A 67 -4.58 -22.85 12.52
CA ASP A 67 -5.46 -23.35 13.57
C ASP A 67 -5.12 -22.64 14.89
N LYS A 68 -6.01 -21.73 15.31
CA LYS A 68 -5.84 -20.96 16.56
C LYS A 68 -5.91 -21.83 17.83
N THR A 69 -6.55 -23.00 17.77
CA THR A 69 -6.73 -23.89 18.93
C THR A 69 -5.45 -24.65 19.25
N GLU A 70 -4.74 -25.12 18.21
CA GLU A 70 -3.48 -25.85 18.34
C GLU A 70 -2.23 -24.98 18.13
N GLY A 71 -2.39 -23.77 17.57
CA GLY A 71 -1.27 -22.91 17.21
C GLY A 71 -0.45 -23.45 16.02
N THR A 72 -1.06 -24.26 15.15
CA THR A 72 -0.39 -24.97 14.05
C THR A 72 -0.91 -24.55 12.68
N TRP A 73 -0.06 -24.69 11.65
CA TRP A 73 -0.47 -24.50 10.25
C TRP A 73 -0.94 -25.84 9.67
N ARG A 74 -2.15 -25.87 9.12
CA ARG A 74 -2.74 -27.07 8.50
C ARG A 74 -2.87 -26.93 7.00
N LEU A 75 -2.80 -28.06 6.29
CA LEU A 75 -3.09 -28.14 4.86
C LEU A 75 -4.60 -28.31 4.63
N LEU A 76 -5.09 -27.81 3.50
CA LEU A 76 -6.47 -28.02 3.06
C LEU A 76 -6.60 -29.32 2.27
N CYS A 77 -7.46 -30.23 2.74
CA CYS A 77 -7.79 -31.45 2.03
C CYS A 77 -8.50 -31.15 0.69
N SER A 78 -8.16 -31.94 -0.32
CA SER A 78 -8.75 -31.85 -1.66
C SER A 78 -10.24 -32.23 -1.63
N SER A 79 -11.07 -31.48 -2.35
CA SER A 79 -12.52 -31.68 -2.44
C SER A 79 -13.05 -31.32 -3.83
N ARG A 80 -14.34 -31.58 -4.07
CA ARG A 80 -15.03 -31.12 -5.30
C ARG A 80 -15.12 -29.60 -5.39
N SER A 81 -14.97 -28.90 -4.27
CA SER A 81 -15.06 -27.45 -4.17
C SER A 81 -13.71 -26.75 -4.34
N ASN A 82 -12.65 -27.46 -4.75
CA ASN A 82 -11.29 -26.92 -4.85
C ASN A 82 -11.22 -25.58 -5.58
N ALA A 83 -11.81 -25.45 -6.77
CA ALA A 83 -11.78 -24.20 -7.52
C ALA A 83 -12.35 -22.99 -6.72
N ARG A 84 -13.43 -23.21 -5.97
CA ARG A 84 -14.03 -22.16 -5.13
C ARG A 84 -13.19 -21.85 -3.90
N VAL A 85 -12.63 -22.88 -3.24
CA VAL A 85 -11.78 -22.68 -2.06
C VAL A 85 -10.47 -21.98 -2.45
N ALA A 86 -9.90 -22.30 -3.61
CA ALA A 86 -8.75 -21.60 -4.18
C ALA A 86 -9.04 -20.11 -4.38
N GLY A 87 -10.11 -19.79 -5.12
CA GLY A 87 -10.53 -18.41 -5.36
C GLY A 87 -10.75 -17.62 -4.08
N LEU A 88 -11.56 -18.16 -3.15
CA LEU A 88 -11.81 -17.55 -1.85
C LEU A 88 -10.52 -17.34 -1.05
N SER A 89 -9.61 -18.32 -1.05
CA SER A 89 -8.35 -18.19 -0.32
C SER A 89 -7.45 -17.09 -0.90
N CYS A 90 -7.40 -16.96 -2.23
CA CYS A 90 -6.66 -15.86 -2.89
C CYS A 90 -7.29 -14.50 -2.56
N GLU A 91 -8.62 -14.37 -2.68
CA GLU A 91 -9.38 -13.17 -2.36
C GLU A 91 -9.17 -12.77 -0.88
N GLU A 92 -9.26 -13.72 0.06
CA GLU A 92 -8.99 -13.52 1.49
C GLU A 92 -7.61 -12.91 1.75
N MET A 93 -6.56 -13.44 1.11
CA MET A 93 -5.19 -12.94 1.24
C MET A 93 -4.93 -11.60 0.50
N GLY A 94 -5.91 -11.08 -0.24
CA GLY A 94 -5.83 -9.82 -0.98
C GLY A 94 -5.24 -9.94 -2.39
N PHE A 95 -5.22 -11.14 -2.96
CA PHE A 95 -4.87 -11.38 -4.36
C PHE A 95 -6.12 -11.31 -5.24
N LEU A 96 -5.95 -10.93 -6.51
CA LEU A 96 -6.96 -11.17 -7.53
C LEU A 96 -6.88 -12.62 -8.00
N SER A 97 -8.03 -13.26 -8.23
CA SER A 97 -8.09 -14.68 -8.59
C SER A 97 -7.84 -14.92 -10.08
N ASP A 98 -6.96 -15.87 -10.40
CA ASP A 98 -6.97 -16.63 -11.65
C ASP A 98 -6.91 -18.12 -11.29
N CYS A 99 -7.74 -18.98 -11.88
CA CYS A 99 -8.01 -20.33 -11.31
C CYS A 99 -7.61 -21.50 -12.24
N PRO A 100 -6.42 -22.10 -12.08
CA PRO A 100 -6.10 -23.40 -12.67
C PRO A 100 -6.38 -24.59 -11.73
N ARG A 101 -6.60 -25.78 -12.31
CA ARG A 101 -7.04 -27.03 -11.65
C ARG A 101 -5.86 -27.85 -11.07
N GLY A 102 -6.06 -28.54 -9.93
CA GLY A 102 -5.06 -29.45 -9.32
C GLY A 102 -5.61 -30.53 -8.37
N ARG A 103 -4.85 -31.61 -8.14
CA ARG A 103 -5.19 -32.81 -7.33
C ARG A 103 -5.09 -32.61 -5.80
N PHE A 104 -4.37 -31.57 -5.36
CA PHE A 104 -4.44 -30.97 -4.02
C PHE A 104 -4.77 -29.48 -4.20
N LEU A 105 -5.22 -28.76 -3.16
CA LEU A 105 -5.49 -27.33 -3.28
C LEU A 105 -4.19 -26.51 -3.30
N ALA A 106 -3.45 -26.68 -4.39
CA ALA A 106 -2.42 -25.79 -4.86
C ALA A 106 -3.12 -24.72 -5.70
N THR A 107 -2.99 -23.45 -5.32
CA THR A 107 -3.61 -22.34 -6.05
C THR A 107 -2.55 -21.35 -6.47
N THR A 108 -2.55 -21.01 -7.75
CA THR A 108 -1.71 -19.94 -8.27
C THR A 108 -2.50 -18.65 -8.20
N CYS A 109 -2.45 -17.96 -7.06
CA CYS A 109 -2.97 -16.59 -6.99
C CYS A 109 -2.13 -15.67 -7.90
N GLN A 110 -2.75 -14.66 -8.51
CA GLN A 110 -2.01 -13.67 -9.29
C GLN A 110 -1.04 -12.92 -8.37
N ASP A 111 0.26 -12.96 -8.65
CA ASP A 111 1.26 -12.22 -7.86
C ASP A 111 1.05 -10.71 -7.98
N CYS A 112 1.20 -9.99 -6.88
CA CYS A 112 0.92 -8.55 -6.80
C CYS A 112 1.79 -7.85 -5.75
N GLY A 113 1.84 -6.51 -5.80
CA GLY A 113 2.40 -5.68 -4.73
C GLY A 113 3.91 -5.83 -4.53
N ARG A 114 4.63 -6.39 -5.51
CA ARG A 114 6.08 -6.59 -5.45
C ARG A 114 6.79 -5.84 -6.58
N ARG A 115 7.87 -5.16 -6.22
CA ARG A 115 8.83 -4.62 -7.19
C ARG A 115 9.69 -5.76 -7.73
N LYS A 116 10.00 -5.75 -9.03
CA LYS A 116 10.94 -6.72 -9.64
C LYS A 116 12.37 -6.18 -9.70
N LEU A 117 12.53 -4.87 -9.54
CA LEU A 117 13.83 -4.21 -9.48
C LEU A 117 14.22 -3.90 -8.03
N PRO A 118 15.52 -3.98 -7.68
CA PRO A 118 16.04 -3.38 -6.46
C PRO A 118 15.98 -1.85 -6.60
N VAL A 119 15.42 -1.15 -5.61
CA VAL A 119 15.27 0.31 -5.65
C VAL A 119 15.79 0.91 -4.35
N ASP A 120 16.61 1.97 -4.46
CA ASP A 120 17.14 2.70 -3.32
C ASP A 120 16.08 3.56 -2.60
N ARG A 121 16.26 3.75 -1.29
CA ARG A 121 15.34 4.50 -0.43
C ARG A 121 15.62 6.00 -0.52
N ILE A 122 14.65 6.77 -0.99
CA ILE A 122 14.69 8.24 -1.06
C ILE A 122 13.53 8.83 -0.23
N VAL A 123 13.71 10.00 0.38
CA VAL A 123 12.78 10.62 1.35
C VAL A 123 12.44 12.07 0.92
N GLY A 124 11.15 12.42 0.88
CA GLY A 124 10.68 13.81 0.87
C GLY A 124 10.11 14.39 -0.42
N GLY A 125 9.17 13.72 -1.11
CA GLY A 125 8.43 14.32 -2.24
C GLY A 125 9.32 14.59 -3.45
N GLN A 126 9.62 13.56 -4.24
CA GLN A 126 10.59 13.67 -5.33
C GLN A 126 10.17 12.85 -6.55
N ASP A 127 10.78 13.16 -7.69
CA ASP A 127 10.76 12.35 -8.90
C ASP A 127 11.09 10.88 -8.55
N THR A 128 10.17 9.98 -8.88
CA THR A 128 10.39 8.54 -8.71
C THR A 128 11.11 7.94 -9.93
N SER A 129 11.69 6.75 -9.72
CA SER A 129 12.30 5.95 -10.78
C SER A 129 11.36 4.90 -11.38
N LEU A 130 11.67 4.46 -12.60
CA LEU A 130 10.98 3.37 -13.30
C LEU A 130 10.95 2.10 -12.43
N GLY A 131 9.81 1.41 -12.41
CA GLY A 131 9.63 0.13 -11.72
C GLY A 131 9.50 0.22 -10.20
N LYS A 132 9.59 1.41 -9.59
CA LYS A 132 9.35 1.59 -8.16
C LYS A 132 7.87 1.48 -7.79
N TRP A 133 6.99 1.99 -8.64
CA TRP A 133 5.53 1.97 -8.46
C TRP A 133 4.84 1.37 -9.70
N PRO A 134 5.11 0.09 -10.02
CA PRO A 134 4.78 -0.51 -11.31
C PRO A 134 3.27 -0.72 -11.55
N TRP A 135 2.44 -0.49 -10.53
CA TRP A 135 0.98 -0.50 -10.63
C TRP A 135 0.38 0.86 -10.99
N GLN A 136 1.15 1.94 -10.87
CA GLN A 136 0.68 3.28 -11.21
C GLN A 136 0.35 3.36 -12.70
N VAL A 137 -0.83 3.89 -13.00
CA VAL A 137 -1.22 4.28 -14.36
C VAL A 137 -1.72 5.71 -14.40
N SER A 138 -1.66 6.31 -15.59
CA SER A 138 -2.24 7.62 -15.89
C SER A 138 -3.49 7.42 -16.75
N LEU A 139 -4.63 7.92 -16.30
CA LEU A 139 -5.87 7.99 -17.06
C LEU A 139 -5.91 9.31 -17.84
N ARG A 140 -5.93 9.20 -19.17
CA ARG A 140 -5.89 10.36 -20.08
C ARG A 140 -7.16 10.46 -20.89
N TYR A 141 -7.71 11.65 -21.00
CA TYR A 141 -8.86 11.97 -21.86
C TYR A 141 -8.45 13.01 -22.88
N ASP A 142 -8.63 12.73 -24.17
CA ASP A 142 -8.16 13.57 -25.28
C ASP A 142 -6.68 13.98 -25.19
N GLY A 143 -5.85 13.04 -24.72
CA GLY A 143 -4.42 13.26 -24.57
C GLY A 143 -4.01 13.99 -23.30
N ALA A 144 -4.93 14.59 -22.54
CA ALA A 144 -4.64 15.24 -21.27
C ALA A 144 -4.72 14.25 -20.10
N HIS A 145 -3.74 14.29 -19.20
CA HIS A 145 -3.79 13.55 -17.94
C HIS A 145 -4.84 14.18 -17.00
N LEU A 146 -5.77 13.36 -16.51
CA LEU A 146 -6.82 13.81 -15.60
C LEU A 146 -6.76 13.14 -14.23
N CYS A 147 -6.45 11.85 -14.18
CA CYS A 147 -6.45 11.05 -12.96
C CYS A 147 -5.33 10.01 -12.98
N GLY A 148 -4.97 9.55 -11.79
CA GLY A 148 -4.23 8.32 -11.57
C GLY A 148 -5.14 7.08 -11.59
N GLY A 149 -4.49 5.92 -11.47
CA GLY A 149 -5.13 4.63 -11.29
C GLY A 149 -4.12 3.60 -10.81
N SER A 150 -4.62 2.46 -10.35
CA SER A 150 -3.82 1.34 -9.86
C SER A 150 -4.18 0.04 -10.57
N LEU A 151 -3.22 -0.62 -11.19
CA LEU A 151 -3.45 -1.93 -11.82
C LEU A 151 -3.76 -3.00 -10.75
N LEU A 152 -4.88 -3.69 -10.91
CA LEU A 152 -5.23 -4.90 -10.14
C LEU A 152 -4.89 -6.18 -10.91
N SER A 153 -4.84 -6.12 -12.25
CA SER A 153 -4.37 -7.16 -13.17
C SER A 153 -3.76 -6.49 -14.41
N GLY A 154 -3.44 -7.27 -15.44
CA GLY A 154 -3.01 -6.71 -16.73
C GLY A 154 -4.11 -5.89 -17.43
N ASP A 155 -5.38 -6.11 -17.13
CA ASP A 155 -6.54 -5.52 -17.81
C ASP A 155 -7.52 -4.78 -16.88
N TRP A 156 -7.35 -4.84 -15.56
CA TRP A 156 -8.19 -4.12 -14.60
C TRP A 156 -7.41 -3.05 -13.86
N VAL A 157 -7.96 -1.84 -13.84
CA VAL A 157 -7.45 -0.69 -13.10
C VAL A 157 -8.49 -0.22 -12.09
N LEU A 158 -8.09 0.01 -10.85
CA LEU A 158 -8.90 0.68 -9.83
C LEU A 158 -8.58 2.18 -9.81
N THR A 159 -9.62 3.02 -9.72
CA THR A 159 -9.52 4.48 -9.71
C THR A 159 -10.73 5.09 -8.97
N ALA A 160 -10.89 6.41 -9.02
CA ALA A 160 -11.98 7.16 -8.42
C ALA A 160 -13.16 7.31 -9.41
N ALA A 161 -14.39 7.33 -8.90
CA ALA A 161 -15.59 7.52 -9.71
C ALA A 161 -15.69 8.95 -10.26
N HIS A 162 -15.22 9.94 -9.49
CA HIS A 162 -15.26 11.35 -9.87
C HIS A 162 -14.38 11.68 -11.09
N CYS A 163 -13.49 10.77 -11.51
CA CYS A 163 -12.71 10.90 -12.73
C CYS A 163 -13.56 10.85 -14.01
N PHE A 164 -14.83 10.41 -13.92
CA PHE A 164 -15.74 10.23 -15.06
C PHE A 164 -17.00 11.12 -14.96
N PRO A 165 -16.85 12.46 -14.81
CA PRO A 165 -18.00 13.36 -14.88
C PRO A 165 -18.65 13.30 -16.26
N GLU A 166 -19.86 13.85 -16.41
CA GLU A 166 -20.66 13.74 -17.65
C GLU A 166 -19.88 14.06 -18.94
N ARG A 167 -19.07 15.12 -18.93
CA ARG A 167 -18.24 15.55 -20.07
C ARG A 167 -17.13 14.56 -20.47
N ASN A 168 -16.79 13.60 -19.60
CA ASN A 168 -15.70 12.63 -19.78
C ASN A 168 -16.21 11.18 -19.90
N ARG A 169 -17.44 10.91 -20.36
CA ARG A 169 -18.00 9.53 -20.42
C ARG A 169 -17.84 8.81 -21.77
N VAL A 170 -17.21 9.44 -22.74
CA VAL A 170 -16.93 8.84 -24.06
C VAL A 170 -15.66 7.98 -23.99
N LEU A 171 -15.83 6.66 -23.84
CA LEU A 171 -14.71 5.73 -23.59
C LEU A 171 -13.64 5.69 -24.68
N SER A 172 -14.01 5.89 -25.94
CA SER A 172 -13.05 5.91 -27.07
C SER A 172 -12.03 7.05 -26.97
N ARG A 173 -12.31 8.09 -26.17
CA ARG A 173 -11.41 9.22 -25.89
C ARG A 173 -10.51 9.00 -24.67
N TRP A 174 -10.79 7.95 -23.88
CA TRP A 174 -9.94 7.55 -22.77
C TRP A 174 -8.79 6.66 -23.22
N ARG A 175 -7.65 6.85 -22.54
CA ARG A 175 -6.46 6.02 -22.68
C ARG A 175 -5.86 5.77 -21.30
N VAL A 176 -5.35 4.57 -21.10
CA VAL A 176 -4.59 4.19 -19.89
C VAL A 176 -3.12 4.08 -20.27
N PHE A 177 -2.29 4.92 -19.66
CA PHE A 177 -0.84 4.95 -19.86
C PHE A 177 -0.13 4.27 -18.69
N ALA A 178 0.74 3.29 -18.99
CA ALA A 178 1.42 2.44 -18.01
C ALA A 178 2.90 2.19 -18.38
N GLY A 179 3.71 1.77 -17.41
CA GLY A 179 5.08 1.31 -17.63
C GLY A 179 6.13 2.40 -17.84
N ALA A 180 5.80 3.66 -17.58
CA ALA A 180 6.74 4.77 -17.62
C ALA A 180 6.42 5.83 -16.55
N VAL A 181 7.46 6.53 -16.06
CA VAL A 181 7.31 7.59 -15.04
C VAL A 181 7.25 9.00 -15.63
N ALA A 182 7.81 9.23 -16.82
CA ALA A 182 7.69 10.51 -17.51
C ALA A 182 6.44 10.52 -18.40
N GLN A 183 5.58 11.54 -18.27
CA GLN A 183 4.30 11.60 -18.99
C GLN A 183 4.49 11.57 -20.52
N ALA A 184 5.54 12.22 -21.02
CA ALA A 184 5.88 12.29 -22.44
C ALA A 184 6.77 11.15 -22.93
N SER A 185 6.99 10.10 -22.12
CA SER A 185 7.84 8.98 -22.51
C SER A 185 7.25 8.22 -23.71
N PRO A 186 8.01 8.02 -24.81
CA PRO A 186 7.57 7.19 -25.93
C PRO A 186 7.64 5.69 -25.62
N HIS A 187 8.20 5.30 -24.47
CA HIS A 187 8.40 3.91 -24.07
C HIS A 187 7.29 3.35 -23.17
N GLY A 188 6.34 4.19 -22.75
CA GLY A 188 5.15 3.73 -22.03
C GLY A 188 4.14 3.07 -22.95
N LEU A 189 3.36 2.14 -22.42
CA LEU A 189 2.26 1.51 -23.14
C LEU A 189 0.98 2.30 -22.93
N GLN A 190 0.19 2.47 -23.99
CA GLN A 190 -1.07 3.18 -23.93
C GLN A 190 -2.19 2.36 -24.56
N LEU A 191 -3.16 1.93 -23.75
CA LEU A 191 -4.29 1.10 -24.18
C LEU A 191 -5.62 1.85 -24.12
N GLY A 192 -6.62 1.35 -24.86
CA GLY A 192 -7.99 1.83 -24.82
C GLY A 192 -8.75 1.31 -23.60
N VAL A 193 -9.95 1.86 -23.42
CA VAL A 193 -10.88 1.46 -22.35
C VAL A 193 -12.09 0.76 -22.96
N GLN A 194 -12.40 -0.44 -22.48
CA GLN A 194 -13.56 -1.22 -22.88
C GLN A 194 -14.79 -0.86 -22.03
N ALA A 195 -14.63 -0.81 -20.72
CA ALA A 195 -15.70 -0.49 -19.78
C ALA A 195 -15.20 0.32 -18.58
N VAL A 196 -16.11 1.07 -17.97
CA VAL A 196 -15.90 1.72 -16.68
C VAL A 196 -17.05 1.35 -15.77
N ILE A 197 -16.75 0.67 -14.66
CA ILE A 197 -17.73 0.24 -13.65
C ILE A 197 -17.57 1.17 -12.47
N TYR A 198 -18.49 2.10 -12.27
CA TYR A 198 -18.46 3.04 -11.14
C TYR A 198 -19.44 2.62 -10.05
N HIS A 199 -19.16 3.00 -8.81
CA HIS A 199 -20.03 2.67 -7.69
C HIS A 199 -21.35 3.47 -7.78
N GLY A 200 -22.49 2.79 -7.80
CA GLY A 200 -23.82 3.42 -7.98
C GLY A 200 -24.26 4.29 -6.82
N GLY A 201 -23.62 4.12 -5.66
CA GLY A 201 -23.76 4.97 -4.47
C GLY A 201 -22.90 6.24 -4.48
N TYR A 202 -22.13 6.51 -5.54
CA TYR A 202 -21.43 7.79 -5.71
C TYR A 202 -22.43 8.86 -6.18
N LEU A 203 -23.00 9.60 -5.22
CA LEU A 203 -24.08 10.56 -5.48
C LEU A 203 -23.71 11.67 -6.49
N PRO A 204 -22.47 12.20 -6.53
CA PRO A 204 -22.08 13.23 -7.49
C PRO A 204 -22.16 12.80 -8.96
N PHE A 205 -22.25 11.49 -9.25
CA PHE A 205 -22.45 11.00 -10.60
C PHE A 205 -23.87 11.28 -11.13
N ARG A 206 -24.86 11.33 -10.22
CA ARG A 206 -26.27 11.58 -10.50
C ARG A 206 -26.65 13.04 -10.27
N ASP A 207 -26.12 13.64 -9.22
CA ASP A 207 -26.31 15.05 -8.90
C ASP A 207 -24.94 15.71 -8.71
N PRO A 208 -24.41 16.45 -9.70
CA PRO A 208 -23.08 17.04 -9.62
C PRO A 208 -22.95 18.14 -8.55
N ASN A 209 -24.06 18.59 -7.94
CA ASN A 209 -24.04 19.54 -6.82
C ASN A 209 -24.02 18.84 -5.46
N SER A 210 -24.01 17.50 -5.44
CA SER A 210 -23.89 16.74 -4.21
C SER A 210 -22.47 16.85 -3.66
N GLU A 211 -22.36 17.29 -2.41
CA GLU A 211 -21.10 17.32 -1.64
C GLU A 211 -20.84 15.99 -0.91
N GLU A 212 -21.60 14.93 -1.20
CA GLU A 212 -21.43 13.62 -0.56
C GLU A 212 -20.50 12.74 -1.40
N ASN A 213 -19.20 12.84 -1.15
CA ASN A 213 -18.17 12.13 -1.92
C ASN A 213 -18.00 10.65 -1.53
N SER A 214 -18.89 10.06 -0.74
CA SER A 214 -18.81 8.64 -0.37
C SER A 214 -18.90 7.72 -1.59
N ASN A 215 -18.22 6.58 -1.48
CA ASN A 215 -18.14 5.58 -2.55
C ASN A 215 -17.51 6.09 -3.84
N ASP A 216 -16.54 7.00 -3.73
CA ASP A 216 -15.73 7.47 -4.84
C ASP A 216 -14.72 6.40 -5.29
N ILE A 217 -15.23 5.42 -6.03
CA ILE A 217 -14.47 4.27 -6.55
C ILE A 217 -15.04 3.81 -7.89
N ALA A 218 -14.15 3.48 -8.81
CA ALA A 218 -14.48 2.90 -10.10
C ALA A 218 -13.42 1.89 -10.55
N LEU A 219 -13.85 0.92 -11.35
CA LEU A 219 -12.98 0.03 -12.11
C LEU A 219 -12.97 0.44 -13.57
N VAL A 220 -11.81 0.33 -14.20
CA VAL A 220 -11.62 0.49 -15.64
C VAL A 220 -11.14 -0.85 -16.19
N HIS A 221 -11.90 -1.38 -17.15
CA HIS A 221 -11.50 -2.56 -17.91
C HIS A 221 -10.84 -2.11 -19.22
N LEU A 222 -9.58 -2.52 -19.41
CA LEU A 222 -8.81 -2.17 -20.59
C LEU A 222 -9.32 -2.97 -21.80
N SER A 223 -9.19 -2.39 -23.00
CA SER A 223 -9.56 -3.06 -24.25
C SER A 223 -8.70 -4.29 -24.58
N SER A 224 -7.54 -4.41 -23.93
CA SER A 224 -6.64 -5.55 -24.01
C SER A 224 -5.76 -5.59 -22.77
N SER A 225 -5.17 -6.75 -22.47
CA SER A 225 -4.31 -6.92 -21.29
C SER A 225 -2.89 -6.38 -21.53
N LEU A 226 -2.36 -5.65 -20.54
CA LEU A 226 -0.96 -5.23 -20.49
C LEU A 226 -0.05 -6.42 -20.15
N PRO A 227 1.13 -6.53 -20.79
CA PRO A 227 2.14 -7.50 -20.37
C PRO A 227 2.68 -7.12 -18.99
N LEU A 228 2.79 -8.11 -18.10
CA LEU A 228 3.40 -7.92 -16.79
C LEU A 228 4.93 -7.97 -16.91
N THR A 229 5.57 -6.84 -16.66
CA THR A 229 7.03 -6.65 -16.75
C THR A 229 7.58 -6.10 -15.43
N GLU A 230 8.87 -5.84 -15.34
CA GLU A 230 9.47 -5.15 -14.21
C GLU A 230 8.95 -3.71 -13.97
N TYR A 231 8.32 -3.11 -14.99
CA TYR A 231 7.74 -1.77 -14.94
C TYR A 231 6.21 -1.76 -14.85
N ILE A 232 5.57 -2.91 -15.09
CA ILE A 232 4.12 -3.08 -15.07
C ILE A 232 3.79 -4.30 -14.21
N GLN A 233 3.27 -4.08 -13.01
CA GLN A 233 2.85 -5.12 -12.08
C GLN A 233 1.59 -4.67 -11.35
N PRO A 234 0.67 -5.59 -11.01
CA PRO A 234 -0.49 -5.23 -10.22
C PRO A 234 -0.13 -4.97 -8.75
N VAL A 235 -0.92 -4.14 -8.07
CA VAL A 235 -0.88 -3.94 -6.62
C VAL A 235 -1.80 -4.94 -5.92
N CYS A 236 -1.49 -5.32 -4.69
CA CYS A 236 -2.39 -6.18 -3.90
C CYS A 236 -3.54 -5.36 -3.29
N LEU A 237 -4.65 -6.02 -2.99
CA LEU A 237 -5.69 -5.47 -2.13
C LEU A 237 -5.34 -5.72 -0.63
N PRO A 238 -5.91 -4.95 0.31
CA PRO A 238 -5.88 -5.29 1.73
C PRO A 238 -6.44 -6.69 1.93
N ALA A 239 -5.89 -7.51 2.81
CA ALA A 239 -6.44 -8.82 3.15
C ALA A 239 -7.77 -8.70 3.92
N ALA A 240 -8.59 -9.76 4.01
CA ALA A 240 -9.89 -9.65 4.65
C ALA A 240 -9.71 -9.43 6.16
N GLY A 241 -10.38 -8.41 6.70
CA GLY A 241 -10.19 -7.99 8.09
C GLY A 241 -8.85 -7.28 8.38
N GLN A 242 -8.03 -6.99 7.36
CA GLN A 242 -6.85 -6.14 7.53
C GLN A 242 -7.30 -4.69 7.75
N ALA A 243 -7.11 -4.19 8.97
CA ALA A 243 -7.45 -2.83 9.34
C ALA A 243 -6.37 -1.83 8.89
N LEU A 244 -6.77 -0.57 8.70
CA LEU A 244 -5.83 0.54 8.64
C LEU A 244 -5.25 0.78 10.04
N VAL A 245 -3.95 1.10 10.09
CA VAL A 245 -3.24 1.38 11.35
C VAL A 245 -2.95 2.87 11.40
N ASP A 246 -3.61 3.58 12.31
CA ASP A 246 -3.39 5.01 12.51
C ASP A 246 -1.91 5.30 12.82
N GLY A 247 -1.38 6.39 12.24
CA GLY A 247 0.04 6.75 12.32
C GLY A 247 0.97 5.95 11.39
N LYS A 248 0.50 4.85 10.77
CA LYS A 248 1.32 4.11 9.79
C LYS A 248 1.63 5.01 8.60
N ILE A 249 2.92 5.12 8.27
CA ILE A 249 3.39 5.91 7.14
C ILE A 249 3.29 5.06 5.87
N CYS A 250 2.45 5.50 4.95
CA CYS A 250 2.26 4.89 3.64
C CYS A 250 2.72 5.85 2.53
N THR A 251 2.61 5.43 1.27
CA THR A 251 3.06 6.22 0.13
C THR A 251 1.91 6.52 -0.82
N VAL A 252 1.81 7.77 -1.26
CA VAL A 252 0.95 8.23 -2.34
C VAL A 252 1.81 8.62 -3.54
N THR A 253 1.34 8.31 -4.76
CA THR A 253 2.06 8.63 -6.01
C THR A 253 1.11 9.19 -7.06
N GLY A 254 1.62 10.09 -7.90
CA GLY A 254 0.84 10.63 -9.01
C GLY A 254 1.55 11.73 -9.81
N TRP A 255 0.89 12.19 -10.86
CA TRP A 255 1.36 13.26 -11.76
C TRP A 255 0.56 14.56 -11.58
N GLY A 256 -0.17 14.67 -10.47
CA GLY A 256 -0.93 15.86 -10.14
C GLY A 256 -0.06 17.10 -9.96
N ASN A 257 -0.72 18.20 -9.64
CA ASN A 257 -0.05 19.48 -9.47
C ASN A 257 0.93 19.42 -8.28
N THR A 258 2.16 19.89 -8.48
CA THR A 258 3.16 19.94 -7.40
C THR A 258 2.92 21.07 -6.40
N GLN A 259 1.99 21.98 -6.71
CA GLN A 259 1.48 23.06 -5.87
C GLN A 259 0.00 23.29 -6.23
N TYR A 260 -0.83 23.79 -5.32
CA TYR A 260 -2.28 23.96 -5.59
C TYR A 260 -2.57 24.76 -6.88
N TYR A 261 -1.88 25.89 -7.08
CA TYR A 261 -1.96 26.70 -8.31
C TYR A 261 -0.81 26.40 -9.30
N GLY A 262 -0.24 25.19 -9.23
CA GLY A 262 0.90 24.75 -10.02
C GLY A 262 0.51 24.04 -11.31
N GLN A 263 1.52 23.47 -11.96
CA GLN A 263 1.36 22.59 -13.11
C GLN A 263 1.52 21.13 -12.67
N GLN A 264 0.96 20.22 -13.46
CA GLN A 264 1.14 18.78 -13.31
C GLN A 264 2.62 18.40 -13.41
N ALA A 265 3.02 17.37 -12.67
CA ALA A 265 4.39 16.88 -12.71
C ALA A 265 4.70 16.19 -14.05
N GLY A 266 5.83 16.54 -14.68
CA GLY A 266 6.30 15.86 -15.88
C GLY A 266 6.80 14.43 -15.63
N VAL A 267 7.29 14.19 -14.41
CA VAL A 267 7.75 12.89 -13.89
C VAL A 267 6.86 12.51 -12.69
N LEU A 268 6.58 11.23 -12.53
CA LEU A 268 5.77 10.69 -11.44
C LEU A 268 6.40 11.06 -10.09
N GLN A 269 5.60 11.60 -9.18
CA GLN A 269 6.04 11.95 -7.83
C GLN A 269 5.70 10.84 -6.83
N GLU A 270 6.47 10.75 -5.75
CA GLU A 270 6.15 9.92 -4.58
C GLU A 270 6.23 10.72 -3.28
N ALA A 271 5.25 10.55 -2.40
CA ALA A 271 5.17 11.24 -1.12
C ALA A 271 4.77 10.27 0.00
N ARG A 272 5.45 10.39 1.16
CA ARG A 272 5.18 9.55 2.34
C ARG A 272 4.38 10.33 3.37
N VAL A 273 3.20 9.82 3.72
CA VAL A 273 2.28 10.47 4.65
C VAL A 273 1.71 9.45 5.66
N PRO A 274 1.52 9.84 6.93
CA PRO A 274 0.90 8.97 7.93
C PRO A 274 -0.62 8.95 7.79
N ILE A 275 -1.23 7.81 8.14
CA ILE A 275 -2.68 7.70 8.33
C ILE A 275 -3.09 8.52 9.56
N ILE A 276 -4.16 9.31 9.43
CA ILE A 276 -4.76 10.09 10.52
C ILE A 276 -6.06 9.43 10.95
N SER A 277 -6.27 9.30 12.26
CA SER A 277 -7.48 8.71 12.80
C SER A 277 -8.73 9.51 12.41
N SER A 278 -9.86 8.81 12.27
CA SER A 278 -11.14 9.45 11.95
C SER A 278 -11.55 10.48 13.01
N ASP A 279 -11.22 10.25 14.28
CA ASP A 279 -11.55 11.17 15.38
C ASP A 279 -10.82 12.51 15.24
N VAL A 280 -9.54 12.48 14.89
CA VAL A 280 -8.76 13.70 14.63
C VAL A 280 -9.28 14.39 13.36
N CYS A 281 -9.46 13.64 12.28
CA CYS A 281 -9.82 14.23 10.99
C CYS A 281 -11.25 14.79 10.95
N ASN A 282 -12.17 14.24 11.75
CA ASN A 282 -13.51 14.80 11.95
C ASN A 282 -13.58 15.90 13.02
N GLY A 283 -12.47 16.21 13.69
CA GLY A 283 -12.37 17.34 14.59
C GLY A 283 -12.73 18.67 13.91
N PRO A 284 -13.20 19.67 14.67
CA PRO A 284 -13.66 20.95 14.13
C PRO A 284 -12.55 21.74 13.40
N ASP A 285 -11.30 21.58 13.82
CA ASP A 285 -10.15 22.23 13.19
C ASP A 285 -9.77 21.59 11.84
N PHE A 286 -10.24 20.35 11.59
CA PHE A 286 -9.98 19.57 10.38
C PHE A 286 -11.15 19.66 9.42
N TYR A 287 -11.89 18.56 9.22
CA TYR A 287 -13.00 18.49 8.28
C TYR A 287 -14.37 18.47 8.96
N GLY A 288 -14.46 18.57 10.29
CA GLY A 288 -15.72 18.80 11.00
C GLY A 288 -16.86 17.85 10.59
N ASN A 289 -16.70 16.55 10.82
CA ASN A 289 -17.67 15.49 10.48
C ASN A 289 -17.95 15.26 8.97
N GLN A 290 -17.14 15.80 8.06
CA GLN A 290 -17.25 15.49 6.64
C GLN A 290 -16.67 14.11 6.28
N ILE A 291 -15.76 13.55 7.08
CA ILE A 291 -15.14 12.25 6.78
C ILE A 291 -16.10 11.11 7.14
N LYS A 292 -16.62 10.44 6.10
CA LYS A 292 -17.60 9.36 6.21
C LYS A 292 -16.94 7.99 6.46
N PRO A 293 -17.69 6.95 6.88
CA PRO A 293 -17.11 5.67 7.32
C PRO A 293 -16.17 4.97 6.32
N LYS A 294 -16.49 5.06 5.02
CA LYS A 294 -15.70 4.46 3.92
C LYS A 294 -14.61 5.39 3.37
N MET A 295 -14.26 6.42 4.13
CA MET A 295 -13.17 7.35 3.85
C MET A 295 -12.16 7.31 5.00
N PHE A 296 -10.95 7.81 4.75
CA PHE A 296 -9.97 8.10 5.78
C PHE A 296 -9.05 9.23 5.34
N CYS A 297 -8.28 9.78 6.27
CA CYS A 297 -7.35 10.86 6.01
C CYS A 297 -5.90 10.38 6.10
N ALA A 298 -5.03 10.97 5.30
CA ALA A 298 -3.59 10.83 5.46
C ALA A 298 -2.87 12.12 5.11
N GLY A 299 -1.83 12.46 5.88
CA GLY A 299 -1.13 13.73 5.74
C GLY A 299 -0.44 14.12 7.04
N TYR A 300 0.29 15.23 7.01
CA TYR A 300 0.85 15.83 8.22
C TYR A 300 -0.10 16.93 8.72
N LEU A 301 -0.20 17.09 10.04
CA LEU A 301 -1.09 18.09 10.64
C LEU A 301 -0.65 19.51 10.28
N GLU A 302 0.66 19.69 10.11
CA GLU A 302 1.32 20.92 9.69
C GLU A 302 1.13 21.22 8.20
N GLY A 303 0.63 20.26 7.40
CA GLY A 303 0.55 20.36 5.94
C GLY A 303 1.89 20.08 5.25
N GLY A 304 2.13 20.73 4.11
CA GLY A 304 3.38 20.65 3.34
C GLY A 304 3.46 19.46 2.37
N ILE A 305 3.12 18.24 2.82
CA ILE A 305 3.13 17.03 1.97
C ILE A 305 1.71 16.48 1.86
N ASP A 306 1.19 16.42 0.63
CA ASP A 306 -0.19 16.00 0.33
C ASP A 306 -0.32 15.55 -1.13
N ALA A 307 -1.42 14.88 -1.46
CA ALA A 307 -1.86 14.69 -2.84
C ALA A 307 -2.53 15.96 -3.36
N CYS A 308 -2.64 16.12 -4.68
CA CYS A 308 -3.25 17.30 -5.27
C CYS A 308 -4.07 17.00 -6.54
N GLN A 309 -4.57 18.05 -7.19
CA GLN A 309 -5.36 17.95 -8.41
C GLN A 309 -4.59 17.18 -9.50
N GLY A 310 -5.18 16.11 -10.02
CA GLY A 310 -4.57 15.18 -10.98
C GLY A 310 -4.08 13.87 -10.34
N ASP A 311 -3.85 13.83 -9.02
CA ASP A 311 -3.53 12.58 -8.31
C ASP A 311 -4.74 11.71 -8.02
N SER A 312 -5.94 12.29 -8.11
CA SER A 312 -7.24 11.62 -7.98
C SER A 312 -7.29 10.26 -8.67
N GLY A 313 -7.86 9.25 -8.00
CA GLY A 313 -7.88 7.87 -8.49
C GLY A 313 -6.55 7.12 -8.33
N GLY A 314 -5.46 7.82 -8.02
CA GLY A 314 -4.15 7.26 -7.80
C GLY A 314 -4.03 6.44 -6.51
N PRO A 315 -2.94 5.67 -6.39
CA PRO A 315 -2.71 4.76 -5.27
C PRO A 315 -2.31 5.49 -3.97
N PHE A 316 -2.89 5.05 -2.86
CA PHE A 316 -2.31 5.14 -1.53
C PHE A 316 -1.95 3.73 -1.06
N VAL A 317 -0.65 3.44 -0.99
CA VAL A 317 -0.13 2.08 -0.77
C VAL A 317 0.68 1.96 0.52
N CYS A 318 0.41 0.90 1.27
CA CYS A 318 1.12 0.56 2.49
C CYS A 318 1.85 -0.78 2.29
N GLU A 319 3.09 -0.88 2.78
CA GLU A 319 3.83 -2.13 2.79
C GLU A 319 3.54 -2.91 4.09
N ASP A 320 3.41 -4.23 3.96
CA ASP A 320 3.36 -5.16 5.09
C ASP A 320 4.06 -6.47 4.75
N SER A 321 4.21 -7.34 5.74
CA SER A 321 4.79 -8.68 5.59
C SER A 321 3.87 -9.79 6.11
N ILE A 322 2.55 -9.54 6.19
CA ILE A 322 1.59 -10.51 6.76
C ILE A 322 1.50 -11.80 5.92
N SER A 323 1.91 -11.75 4.64
CA SER A 323 2.03 -12.89 3.72
C SER A 323 3.42 -13.51 3.66
N ARG A 324 4.23 -13.37 4.73
CA ARG A 324 5.63 -13.84 4.85
C ARG A 324 6.63 -13.20 3.89
N THR A 325 6.16 -12.36 2.97
CA THR A 325 6.94 -11.65 1.96
C THR A 325 6.45 -10.20 1.93
N PRO A 326 7.35 -9.21 1.84
CA PRO A 326 6.97 -7.81 1.73
C PRO A 326 6.07 -7.58 0.52
N ARG A 327 4.90 -6.98 0.74
CA ARG A 327 3.95 -6.62 -0.31
C ARG A 327 3.36 -5.26 -0.05
N TRP A 328 3.20 -4.50 -1.13
CA TRP A 328 2.46 -3.25 -1.17
C TRP A 328 0.99 -3.54 -1.44
N ARG A 329 0.13 -2.96 -0.60
CA ARG A 329 -1.32 -3.08 -0.71
C ARG A 329 -1.95 -1.72 -0.95
N LEU A 330 -2.95 -1.68 -1.81
CA LEU A 330 -3.74 -0.50 -2.12
C LEU A 330 -4.74 -0.27 -1.00
N CYS A 331 -4.36 0.54 -0.02
CA CYS A 331 -5.16 0.82 1.17
C CYS A 331 -6.14 1.99 0.93
N GLY A 332 -5.79 2.91 0.03
CA GLY A 332 -6.63 4.04 -0.32
C GLY A 332 -6.56 4.41 -1.79
N ILE A 333 -7.58 5.16 -2.22
CA ILE A 333 -7.63 5.82 -3.54
C ILE A 333 -7.72 7.31 -3.26
N VAL A 334 -6.86 8.11 -3.89
CA VAL A 334 -6.91 9.58 -3.77
C VAL A 334 -8.29 10.07 -4.22
N SER A 335 -9.00 10.77 -3.34
CA SER A 335 -10.39 11.20 -3.61
C SER A 335 -10.51 12.72 -3.62
N TRP A 336 -10.29 13.39 -2.49
CA TRP A 336 -10.46 14.85 -2.40
C TRP A 336 -9.63 15.46 -1.26
N GLY A 337 -9.65 16.79 -1.18
CA GLY A 337 -9.06 17.57 -0.09
C GLY A 337 -9.45 19.05 -0.25
N THR A 338 -9.39 19.82 0.84
CA THR A 338 -9.54 21.29 0.74
C THR A 338 -8.19 21.94 0.47
N GLY A 339 -8.02 22.48 -0.74
CA GLY A 339 -6.71 22.93 -1.19
C GLY A 339 -5.76 21.74 -1.42
N CYS A 340 -4.45 21.99 -1.35
CA CYS A 340 -3.43 20.95 -1.29
C CYS A 340 -2.37 21.36 -0.27
N ALA A 341 -1.94 20.43 0.58
CA ALA A 341 -0.84 20.63 1.53
C ALA A 341 -1.05 21.77 2.55
N LEU A 342 -2.32 22.13 2.82
CA LEU A 342 -2.67 23.10 3.86
C LEU A 342 -2.61 22.44 5.25
N ALA A 343 -2.20 23.21 6.25
CA ALA A 343 -2.26 22.77 7.64
C ALA A 343 -3.70 22.37 8.02
N GLN A 344 -3.84 21.27 8.75
CA GLN A 344 -5.13 20.74 9.22
C GLN A 344 -6.14 20.42 8.10
N LYS A 345 -5.70 20.29 6.84
CA LYS A 345 -6.54 19.85 5.71
C LYS A 345 -5.81 18.74 4.95
N PRO A 346 -5.64 17.56 5.58
CA PRO A 346 -4.96 16.42 4.96
C PRO A 346 -5.77 15.88 3.76
N GLY A 347 -5.11 15.15 2.86
CA GLY A 347 -5.79 14.43 1.79
C GLY A 347 -6.79 13.40 2.33
N VAL A 348 -7.91 13.26 1.62
CA VAL A 348 -8.99 12.31 1.91
C VAL A 348 -9.01 11.22 0.85
N TYR A 349 -9.10 9.98 1.32
CA TYR A 349 -8.96 8.79 0.50
C TYR A 349 -10.18 7.88 0.67
N THR A 350 -10.59 7.23 -0.40
CA THR A 350 -11.56 6.13 -0.34
C THR A 350 -10.90 4.93 0.32
N LYS A 351 -11.53 4.35 1.36
CA LYS A 351 -11.01 3.21 2.12
C LYS A 351 -11.22 1.90 1.38
N VAL A 352 -10.20 1.38 0.72
CA VAL A 352 -10.31 0.25 -0.22
C VAL A 352 -10.76 -1.05 0.44
N SER A 353 -10.41 -1.28 1.71
CA SER A 353 -10.85 -2.46 2.47
C SER A 353 -12.38 -2.62 2.48
N ASP A 354 -13.11 -1.51 2.49
CA ASP A 354 -14.59 -1.48 2.58
C ASP A 354 -15.27 -1.77 1.23
N PHE A 355 -14.49 -1.86 0.15
CA PHE A 355 -14.97 -2.14 -1.21
C PHE A 355 -14.43 -3.47 -1.78
N ARG A 356 -13.72 -4.29 -1.00
CA ARG A 356 -13.18 -5.58 -1.47
C ARG A 356 -14.22 -6.43 -2.19
N GLU A 357 -15.36 -6.67 -1.56
CA GLU A 357 -16.43 -7.48 -2.14
C GLU A 357 -17.03 -6.85 -3.39
N TRP A 358 -17.20 -5.51 -3.39
CA TRP A 358 -17.65 -4.77 -4.56
C TRP A 358 -16.69 -4.97 -5.74
N ILE A 359 -15.37 -4.86 -5.50
CA ILE A 359 -14.34 -5.07 -6.53
C ILE A 359 -14.41 -6.49 -7.10
N PHE A 360 -14.41 -7.52 -6.25
CA PHE A 360 -14.43 -8.91 -6.71
C PHE A 360 -15.71 -9.25 -7.47
N GLN A 361 -16.86 -8.77 -6.99
CA GLN A 361 -18.14 -8.96 -7.68
C GLN A 361 -18.18 -8.22 -9.01
N ALA A 362 -17.65 -6.99 -9.06
CA ALA A 362 -17.65 -6.18 -10.27
C ALA A 362 -16.85 -6.80 -11.40
N ILE A 363 -15.63 -7.23 -11.11
CA ILE A 363 -14.75 -7.90 -12.07
C ILE A 363 -15.44 -9.18 -12.59
N LYS A 364 -16.11 -9.92 -11.71
CA LYS A 364 -16.80 -11.16 -12.07
C LYS A 364 -18.06 -10.94 -12.92
N ILE A 365 -18.90 -9.96 -12.56
CA ILE A 365 -20.19 -9.72 -13.24
C ILE A 365 -19.97 -9.00 -14.58
N HIS A 366 -18.97 -8.13 -14.66
CA HIS A 366 -18.77 -7.22 -15.78
C HIS A 366 -17.51 -7.54 -16.60
N SER A 367 -17.03 -8.79 -16.58
CA SER A 367 -15.80 -9.20 -17.29
C SER A 367 -15.84 -8.95 -18.80
N GLU A 368 -17.02 -9.02 -19.40
CA GLU A 368 -17.25 -8.80 -20.84
C GLU A 368 -18.09 -7.54 -21.11
N ALA A 369 -18.29 -6.69 -20.11
CA ALA A 369 -19.09 -5.50 -20.27
C ALA A 369 -18.41 -4.49 -21.21
N SER A 370 -19.19 -3.54 -21.73
CA SER A 370 -18.69 -2.42 -22.50
C SER A 370 -19.48 -1.16 -22.15
N GLY A 371 -18.82 0.00 -22.14
CA GLY A 371 -19.46 1.27 -21.79
C GLY A 371 -19.39 1.64 -20.31
N MET A 372 -20.14 2.67 -19.93
CA MET A 372 -20.29 3.09 -18.53
C MET A 372 -21.32 2.21 -17.83
N VAL A 373 -20.90 1.51 -16.78
CA VAL A 373 -21.73 0.58 -16.01
C VAL A 373 -21.76 1.01 -14.55
N THR A 374 -22.91 0.90 -13.92
CA THR A 374 -23.08 1.16 -12.49
C THR A 374 -23.17 -0.16 -11.72
N GLN A 375 -22.54 -0.21 -10.54
CA GLN A 375 -22.69 -1.32 -9.60
C GLN A 375 -22.80 -0.83 -8.16
N LEU A 376 -23.73 -1.38 -7.39
CA LEU A 376 -23.94 -1.04 -5.97
C LEU A 376 -23.10 -1.87 -5.02
#